data_AF-A0A6P0NKZ1-F1
#
_entry.id   AF-A0A6P0NKZ1-F1
#
_cell.length_a   1.000
_cell.length_b   1.000
_cell.length_c   1.000
_cell.angle_alpha   90.00
_cell.angle_beta   90.00
_cell.angle_gamma   90.00
#
_symmetry.space_group_name_H-M   'P 1'
#
loop_
_entity.id
_entity.type
_entity.pdbx_description
1 polymer ?
#
loop_
_entity_poly.entity_id
_entity_poly.type
_entity_poly.pdbx_seq_one_letter_code
_entity_poly.pdbx_strand_id
1 'polypeptide(L)'
;YRLSILGFEDILSTLMEILRKAFWIIRNPINVLENLAKQGYIAEIRSLLTHYQNLEEPVEYLKAVTIRAMRFFPKISDQEWELIVKFATSLDSSFSIAEKLMATETWLYLGHKYNDFKQNHHIDAVNKALSSEPPERLQKNYLLILGQFEPKAVEEFQVNKNDPMLVTAKKLALEGKPSGIFDLPEPKIIRENYYSGQAPNDSDQEAY
;
A
#
# COMPACT_ATOMS: atom_id res chain seq x y z
N TYR A 1 -1.38 -23.00 4.68
CA TYR A 1 -0.33 -23.99 4.37
C TYR A 1 0.33 -23.60 3.05
N ARG A 2 1.63 -23.87 2.85
CA ARG A 2 2.32 -23.53 1.59
C ARG A 2 1.87 -24.47 0.47
N LEU A 3 1.66 -23.97 -0.75
CA LEU A 3 1.31 -24.75 -1.93
C LEU A 3 2.34 -25.85 -2.19
N SER A 4 3.63 -25.53 -2.00
CA SER A 4 4.74 -26.49 -2.08
C SER A 4 4.62 -27.65 -1.08
N ILE A 5 4.18 -27.36 0.14
CA ILE A 5 3.96 -28.38 1.18
C ILE A 5 2.74 -29.25 0.85
N LEU A 6 1.75 -28.70 0.15
CA LEU A 6 0.53 -29.41 -0.23
C LEU A 6 0.64 -30.13 -1.58
N GLY A 7 1.77 -30.05 -2.28
CA GLY A 7 1.95 -30.63 -3.61
C GLY A 7 1.14 -29.94 -4.71
N PHE A 8 0.77 -28.66 -4.52
CA PHE A 8 -0.06 -27.89 -5.44
C PHE A 8 0.72 -26.78 -6.17
N GLU A 9 2.02 -26.96 -6.41
CA GLU A 9 2.82 -25.99 -7.19
C GLU A 9 2.29 -25.83 -8.61
N ASP A 10 1.75 -26.90 -9.20
CA ASP A 10 1.19 -26.88 -10.56
C ASP A 10 0.02 -25.88 -10.71
N ILE A 11 -0.73 -25.64 -9.63
CA ILE A 11 -1.84 -24.67 -9.60
C ILE A 11 -1.33 -23.23 -9.74
N LEU A 12 -0.08 -22.95 -9.36
CA LEU A 12 0.49 -21.61 -9.42
C LEU A 12 0.40 -21.04 -10.85
N SER A 13 0.76 -21.82 -11.86
CA SER A 13 0.70 -21.38 -13.25
C SER A 13 -0.71 -20.96 -13.67
N THR A 14 -1.71 -21.76 -13.32
CA THR A 14 -3.13 -21.51 -13.59
C THR A 14 -3.61 -20.28 -12.82
N LEU A 15 -3.24 -20.15 -11.55
CA LEU A 15 -3.60 -19.02 -10.72
C LEU A 15 -3.02 -17.70 -11.27
N MET A 16 -1.77 -17.73 -11.72
CA MET A 16 -1.11 -16.58 -12.34
C MET A 16 -1.76 -16.18 -13.65
N GLU A 17 -2.22 -17.15 -14.46
CA GLU A 17 -2.99 -16.87 -15.66
C GLU A 17 -4.33 -16.21 -15.33
N ILE A 18 -5.06 -16.72 -14.33
CA ILE A 18 -6.33 -16.13 -13.88
C ILE A 18 -6.09 -14.70 -13.38
N LEU A 19 -5.08 -14.46 -12.55
CA LEU A 19 -4.77 -13.12 -12.05
C LEU A 19 -4.43 -12.13 -13.17
N ARG A 20 -3.84 -12.58 -14.28
CA ARG A 20 -3.53 -11.72 -15.43
C ARG A 20 -4.75 -11.45 -16.31
N LYS A 21 -5.50 -12.49 -16.65
CA LYS A 21 -6.49 -12.44 -17.73
C LYS A 21 -7.95 -12.46 -17.28
N ALA A 22 -8.22 -12.95 -16.08
CA ALA A 22 -9.59 -13.24 -15.61
C ALA A 22 -9.74 -12.97 -14.10
N PHE A 23 -9.08 -11.92 -13.59
CA PHE A 23 -9.01 -11.64 -12.15
C PHE A 23 -10.38 -11.42 -11.51
N TRP A 24 -11.39 -11.00 -12.28
CA TRP A 24 -12.77 -10.83 -11.83
C TRP A 24 -13.43 -12.12 -11.34
N ILE A 25 -12.90 -13.30 -11.73
CA ILE A 25 -13.35 -14.61 -11.21
C ILE A 25 -12.95 -14.77 -9.74
N ILE A 26 -11.88 -14.11 -9.30
CA ILE A 26 -11.40 -14.19 -7.92
C ILE A 26 -12.16 -13.16 -7.09
N ARG A 27 -13.06 -13.62 -6.22
CA ARG A 27 -13.85 -12.76 -5.32
C ARG A 27 -12.98 -11.91 -4.38
N ASN A 28 -11.80 -12.39 -4.00
CA ASN A 28 -10.90 -11.70 -3.08
C ASN A 28 -9.42 -11.85 -3.52
N PRO A 29 -8.96 -11.02 -4.49
CA PRO A 29 -7.62 -11.13 -5.04
C PRO A 29 -6.53 -10.69 -4.04
N ILE A 30 -6.84 -9.78 -3.10
CA ILE A 30 -5.91 -9.38 -2.03
C ILE A 30 -5.49 -10.59 -1.18
N ASN A 31 -6.42 -11.45 -0.76
CA ASN A 31 -6.08 -12.65 0.01
C ASN A 31 -5.17 -13.58 -0.79
N VAL A 32 -5.40 -13.73 -2.09
CA VAL A 32 -4.56 -14.56 -2.95
C VAL A 32 -3.14 -14.00 -3.02
N LEU A 33 -2.99 -12.72 -3.33
CA LEU A 33 -1.70 -12.05 -3.47
C LEU A 33 -0.92 -12.03 -2.15
N GLU A 34 -1.56 -11.70 -1.04
CA GLU A 34 -0.92 -11.72 0.29
C GLU A 34 -0.45 -13.14 0.65
N ASN A 35 -1.22 -14.18 0.33
CA ASN A 35 -0.81 -15.57 0.59
C ASN A 35 0.32 -16.03 -0.33
N LEU A 36 0.36 -15.59 -1.59
CA LEU A 36 1.48 -15.87 -2.49
C LEU A 36 2.76 -15.19 -1.98
N ALA A 37 2.66 -13.92 -1.57
CA ALA A 37 3.75 -13.17 -0.98
C ALA A 37 4.32 -13.84 0.28
N LYS A 38 3.46 -14.25 1.24
CA LYS A 38 3.86 -14.98 2.46
C LYS A 38 4.61 -16.28 2.17
N GLN A 39 4.30 -16.93 1.04
CA GLN A 39 4.92 -18.18 0.63
C GLN A 39 6.26 -17.99 -0.08
N GLY A 40 6.63 -16.76 -0.44
CA GLY A 40 7.90 -16.43 -1.08
C GLY A 40 7.85 -16.41 -2.62
N TYR A 41 6.66 -16.38 -3.23
CA TYR A 41 6.47 -16.22 -4.68
C TYR A 41 6.73 -14.78 -5.14
N ILE A 42 7.94 -14.29 -4.89
CA ILE A 42 8.35 -12.89 -5.14
C ILE A 42 8.39 -12.61 -6.65
N ALA A 43 8.93 -13.55 -7.43
CA ALA A 43 9.05 -13.39 -8.88
C ALA A 43 7.67 -13.27 -9.56
N GLU A 44 6.71 -14.03 -9.07
CA GLU A 44 5.32 -14.03 -9.52
C GLU A 44 4.65 -12.70 -9.21
N ILE A 45 4.76 -12.21 -7.97
CA ILE A 45 4.18 -10.92 -7.58
C ILE A 45 4.82 -9.77 -8.37
N ARG A 46 6.15 -9.78 -8.56
CA ARG A 46 6.83 -8.80 -9.43
C ARG A 46 6.31 -8.85 -10.86
N SER A 47 6.17 -10.06 -11.41
CA SER A 47 5.67 -10.27 -12.77
C SER A 47 4.22 -9.78 -12.94
N LEU A 48 3.36 -9.96 -11.94
CA LEU A 48 2.00 -9.42 -11.95
C LEU A 48 2.00 -7.90 -11.90
N LEU A 49 2.80 -7.30 -11.01
CA LEU A 49 2.89 -5.85 -10.91
C LEU A 49 3.37 -5.24 -12.24
N THR A 50 4.41 -5.81 -12.85
CA THR A 50 4.88 -5.39 -14.18
C THR A 50 3.81 -5.57 -15.25
N HIS A 51 3.07 -6.67 -15.22
CA HIS A 51 1.97 -6.89 -16.17
C HIS A 51 0.91 -5.79 -16.03
N TYR A 52 0.42 -5.53 -14.82
CA TYR A 52 -0.61 -4.52 -14.57
C TYR A 52 -0.17 -3.09 -14.88
N GLN A 53 1.13 -2.78 -14.74
CA GLN A 53 1.69 -1.48 -15.13
C GLN A 53 1.69 -1.25 -16.65
N ASN A 54 1.69 -2.31 -17.44
CA ASN A 54 1.79 -2.26 -18.91
C ASN A 54 0.45 -2.51 -19.62
N LEU A 55 -0.65 -2.65 -18.88
CA LEU A 55 -1.98 -2.77 -19.48
C LEU A 55 -2.43 -1.43 -20.05
N GLU A 56 -3.10 -1.46 -21.20
CA GLU A 56 -3.71 -0.28 -21.82
C GLU A 56 -4.82 0.30 -20.94
N GLU A 57 -5.63 -0.58 -20.35
CA GLU A 57 -6.66 -0.18 -19.39
C GLU A 57 -6.10 -0.18 -17.95
N PRO A 58 -6.27 0.91 -17.19
CA PRO A 58 -5.73 1.01 -15.85
C PRO A 58 -6.48 0.11 -14.86
N VAL A 59 -5.80 -0.91 -14.32
CA VAL A 59 -6.30 -1.78 -13.25
C VAL A 59 -5.81 -1.32 -11.88
N GLU A 60 -6.23 -0.12 -11.46
CA GLU A 60 -5.74 0.54 -10.24
C GLU A 60 -5.80 -0.34 -8.99
N TYR A 61 -6.93 -1.02 -8.78
CA TYR A 61 -7.12 -1.88 -7.62
C TYR A 61 -6.10 -3.02 -7.57
N LEU A 62 -5.86 -3.72 -8.68
CA LEU A 62 -4.91 -4.83 -8.75
C LEU A 62 -3.48 -4.37 -8.51
N LYS A 63 -3.07 -3.23 -9.08
CA LYS A 63 -1.76 -2.62 -8.81
C LYS A 63 -1.61 -2.34 -7.32
N ALA A 64 -2.61 -1.67 -6.71
CA ALA A 64 -2.61 -1.31 -5.30
C ALA A 64 -2.51 -2.54 -4.37
N VAL A 65 -3.33 -3.58 -4.58
CA VAL A 65 -3.28 -4.79 -3.74
C VAL A 65 -2.03 -5.64 -3.97
N THR A 66 -1.43 -5.58 -5.17
CA THR A 66 -0.15 -6.23 -5.47
C THR A 66 1.00 -5.56 -4.73
N ILE A 67 1.02 -4.23 -4.68
CA ILE A 67 1.99 -3.47 -3.87
C ILE A 67 1.82 -3.80 -2.38
N ARG A 68 0.58 -3.79 -1.89
CA ARG A 68 0.26 -4.16 -0.49
C ARG A 68 0.79 -5.54 -0.12
N ALA A 69 0.68 -6.52 -1.03
CA ALA A 69 1.15 -7.87 -0.78
C ALA A 69 2.66 -7.95 -0.52
N MET A 70 3.45 -7.03 -1.08
CA MET A 70 4.91 -6.98 -0.89
C MET A 70 5.32 -6.87 0.59
N ARG A 71 4.48 -6.29 1.45
CA ARG A 71 4.74 -6.21 2.90
C ARG A 71 4.91 -7.58 3.57
N PHE A 72 4.43 -8.64 2.94
CA PHE A 72 4.54 -10.01 3.43
C PHE A 72 5.67 -10.82 2.80
N PHE A 73 6.52 -10.22 1.97
CA PHE A 73 7.69 -10.92 1.47
C PHE A 73 8.59 -11.37 2.63
N PRO A 74 9.10 -12.61 2.59
CA PRO A 74 9.99 -13.11 3.63
C PRO A 74 11.23 -12.21 3.81
N LYS A 75 11.74 -11.68 2.70
CA LYS A 75 12.83 -10.72 2.63
C LYS A 75 12.56 -9.70 1.52
N ILE A 76 12.74 -8.42 1.85
CA ILE A 76 12.72 -7.29 0.90
C ILE A 76 14.15 -7.06 0.40
N SER A 77 14.34 -6.87 -0.91
CA SER A 77 15.60 -6.35 -1.47
C SER A 77 15.54 -4.84 -1.70
N ASP A 78 16.69 -4.23 -1.96
CA ASP A 78 16.78 -2.81 -2.34
C ASP A 78 15.82 -2.46 -3.48
N GLN A 79 15.70 -3.34 -4.48
CA GLN A 79 14.83 -3.12 -5.64
C GLN A 79 13.35 -3.03 -5.24
N GLU A 80 12.88 -3.91 -4.35
CA GLU A 80 11.50 -3.82 -3.85
C GLU A 80 11.29 -2.56 -3.03
N TRP A 81 12.27 -2.21 -2.20
CA TRP A 81 12.19 -1.03 -1.37
C TRP A 81 12.05 0.23 -2.22
N GLU A 82 12.93 0.41 -3.21
CA GLU A 82 12.87 1.53 -4.15
C GLU A 82 11.55 1.58 -4.93
N LEU A 83 11.01 0.41 -5.28
CA LEU A 83 9.71 0.33 -5.93
C LEU A 83 8.58 0.83 -5.02
N ILE A 84 8.57 0.41 -3.75
CA ILE A 84 7.60 0.87 -2.74
C ILE A 84 7.73 2.39 -2.55
N VAL A 85 8.95 2.92 -2.42
CA VAL A 85 9.20 4.37 -2.30
C VAL A 85 8.68 5.12 -3.51
N LYS A 86 8.96 4.63 -4.73
CA LYS A 86 8.50 5.24 -5.98
C LYS A 86 6.98 5.31 -6.03
N PHE A 87 6.29 4.21 -5.78
CA PHE A 87 4.81 4.20 -5.76
C PHE A 87 4.25 5.09 -4.65
N ALA A 88 4.91 5.16 -3.50
CA ALA A 88 4.48 5.97 -2.37
C ALA A 88 4.59 7.46 -2.65
N THR A 89 5.61 7.93 -3.35
CA THR A 89 5.98 9.35 -3.40
C THR A 89 5.91 10.00 -4.79
N SER A 90 5.58 9.22 -5.83
CA SER A 90 5.49 9.76 -7.19
C SER A 90 4.48 10.91 -7.30
N LEU A 91 4.93 12.02 -7.90
CA LEU A 91 4.07 13.15 -8.26
C LEU A 91 3.41 12.97 -9.65
N ASP A 92 3.79 11.93 -10.38
CA ASP A 92 3.20 11.60 -11.67
C ASP A 92 1.72 11.20 -11.49
N SER A 93 0.86 11.76 -12.33
CA SER A 93 -0.58 11.50 -12.37
C SER A 93 -0.91 10.09 -12.87
N SER A 94 0.05 9.38 -13.47
CA SER A 94 -0.10 7.96 -13.86
C SER A 94 -0.24 7.01 -12.66
N PHE A 95 0.14 7.47 -11.47
CA PHE A 95 -0.02 6.74 -10.21
C PHE A 95 -1.29 7.20 -9.49
N SER A 96 -2.22 6.27 -9.29
CA SER A 96 -3.48 6.57 -8.63
C SER A 96 -3.31 6.75 -7.12
N ILE A 97 -4.29 7.40 -6.48
CA ILE A 97 -4.30 7.60 -5.03
C ILE A 97 -4.29 6.26 -4.29
N ALA A 98 -4.99 5.25 -4.81
CA ALA A 98 -5.04 3.91 -4.22
C ALA A 98 -3.65 3.25 -4.20
N GLU A 99 -2.89 3.40 -5.28
CA GLU A 99 -1.52 2.88 -5.38
C GLU A 99 -0.60 3.56 -4.36
N LYS A 100 -0.67 4.89 -4.26
CA LYS A 100 0.11 5.68 -3.28
C LYS A 100 -0.24 5.30 -1.84
N LEU A 101 -1.54 5.10 -1.54
CA LEU A 101 -2.00 4.69 -0.21
C LEU A 101 -1.47 3.31 0.17
N MET A 102 -1.59 2.32 -0.72
CA MET A 102 -1.09 0.97 -0.44
C MET A 102 0.43 0.93 -0.32
N ALA A 103 1.14 1.71 -1.13
CA ALA A 103 2.60 1.81 -1.06
C ALA A 103 3.06 2.45 0.25
N THR A 104 2.42 3.54 0.67
CA THR A 104 2.76 4.21 1.94
C THR A 104 2.39 3.36 3.17
N GLU A 105 1.28 2.61 3.15
CA GLU A 105 0.97 1.61 4.18
C GLU A 105 1.98 0.48 4.21
N THR A 106 2.40 0.00 3.03
CA THR A 106 3.44 -1.03 2.90
C THR A 106 4.76 -0.55 3.47
N TRP A 107 5.15 0.69 3.18
CA TRP A 107 6.32 1.32 3.78
C TRP A 107 6.19 1.38 5.30
N LEU A 108 5.12 1.95 5.84
CA LEU A 108 4.91 2.06 7.30
C LEU A 108 4.97 0.69 8.00
N TYR A 109 4.40 -0.34 7.38
CA TYR A 109 4.47 -1.70 7.89
C TYR A 109 5.90 -2.24 7.92
N LEU A 110 6.68 -2.00 6.86
CA LEU A 110 8.04 -2.51 6.72
C LEU A 110 9.10 -1.65 7.44
N GLY A 111 8.82 -0.36 7.67
CA GLY A 111 9.79 0.65 8.05
C GLY A 111 10.53 0.32 9.34
N HIS A 112 9.87 -0.32 10.31
CA HIS A 112 10.51 -0.72 11.57
C HIS A 112 11.55 -1.84 11.38
N LYS A 113 11.29 -2.76 10.44
CA LYS A 113 12.14 -3.93 10.16
C LYS A 113 13.27 -3.63 9.19
N TYR A 114 13.07 -2.65 8.32
CA TYR A 114 13.92 -2.37 7.16
C TYR A 114 14.47 -0.94 7.14
N ASN A 115 14.70 -0.38 8.33
CA ASN A 115 15.24 0.98 8.50
C ASN A 115 16.59 1.19 7.78
N ASP A 116 17.37 0.13 7.58
CA ASP A 116 18.68 0.18 6.91
C ASP A 116 18.59 0.49 5.41
N PHE A 117 17.44 0.26 4.76
CA PHE A 117 17.24 0.64 3.36
C PHE A 117 16.98 2.14 3.17
N LYS A 118 16.80 2.90 4.26
CA LYS A 118 16.56 4.33 4.20
C LYS A 118 17.75 5.06 3.55
N GLN A 119 17.42 5.95 2.61
CA GLN A 119 18.34 6.93 2.06
C GLN A 119 17.74 8.34 2.19
N ASN A 120 18.59 9.37 2.21
CA ASN A 120 18.12 10.76 2.36
C ASN A 120 17.12 11.15 1.27
N HIS A 121 17.35 10.67 0.04
CA HIS A 121 16.47 10.97 -1.10
C HIS A 121 15.05 10.40 -0.93
N HIS A 122 14.86 9.35 -0.12
CA HIS A 122 13.53 8.81 0.23
C HIS A 122 12.74 9.82 1.06
N ILE A 123 13.40 10.47 2.01
CA ILE A 123 12.79 11.47 2.90
C ILE A 123 12.46 12.74 2.12
N ASP A 124 13.38 13.19 1.26
CA ASP A 124 13.14 14.31 0.35
C ASP A 124 11.93 14.07 -0.56
N ALA A 125 11.75 12.83 -1.04
CA ALA A 125 10.60 12.45 -1.86
C ALA A 125 9.28 12.52 -1.08
N VAL A 126 9.27 12.08 0.19
CA VAL A 126 8.10 12.18 1.06
C VAL A 126 7.76 13.64 1.36
N ASN A 127 8.76 14.48 1.67
CA ASN A 127 8.55 15.91 1.90
C ASN A 127 7.94 16.59 0.66
N LYS A 128 8.49 16.32 -0.53
CA LYS A 128 7.93 16.82 -1.80
C LYS A 128 6.49 16.36 -2.05
N ALA A 129 6.20 15.08 -1.79
CA ALA A 129 4.87 14.50 -1.95
C ALA A 129 3.86 15.05 -0.93
N LEU A 130 4.31 15.41 0.27
CA LEU A 130 3.47 16.06 1.28
C LEU A 130 3.21 17.54 0.92
N SER A 131 4.21 18.25 0.41
CA SER A 131 4.07 19.65 -0.03
C SER A 131 3.21 19.81 -1.27
N SER A 132 2.91 18.75 -2.02
CA SER A 132 1.97 18.80 -3.15
C SER A 132 0.49 18.78 -2.73
N GLU A 133 0.21 18.99 -1.45
CA GLU A 133 -1.14 19.01 -0.86
C GLU A 133 -1.98 17.79 -1.25
N PRO A 134 -1.50 16.57 -0.98
CA PRO A 134 -2.23 15.34 -1.32
C PRO A 134 -3.51 15.23 -0.46
N PRO A 135 -4.44 14.32 -0.79
CA PRO A 135 -5.58 14.02 0.08
C PRO A 135 -5.14 13.71 1.52
N GLU A 136 -5.98 14.02 2.49
CA GLU A 136 -5.67 13.96 3.93
C GLU A 136 -5.17 12.58 4.37
N ARG A 137 -5.63 11.51 3.71
CA ARG A 137 -5.17 10.14 3.97
C ARG A 137 -3.71 9.91 3.62
N LEU A 138 -3.26 10.48 2.51
CA LEU A 138 -1.87 10.42 2.10
C LEU A 138 -1.03 11.33 2.97
N GLN A 139 -1.54 12.53 3.32
CA GLN A 139 -0.87 13.40 4.28
C GLN A 139 -0.63 12.68 5.62
N LYS A 140 -1.65 11.99 6.14
CA LYS A 140 -1.55 11.14 7.33
C LYS A 140 -0.41 10.13 7.21
N ASN A 141 -0.35 9.38 6.11
CA ASN A 141 0.69 8.37 5.91
C ASN A 141 2.09 9.00 5.79
N TYR A 142 2.24 10.10 5.05
CA TYR A 142 3.50 10.82 4.93
C TYR A 142 3.98 11.38 6.27
N LEU A 143 3.09 11.95 7.08
CA LEU A 143 3.43 12.43 8.43
C LEU A 143 3.94 11.30 9.33
N LEU A 144 3.36 10.10 9.23
CA LEU A 144 3.83 8.95 9.99
C LEU A 144 5.19 8.44 9.50
N ILE A 145 5.40 8.42 8.18
CA ILE A 145 6.69 8.07 7.57
C ILE A 145 7.75 9.08 8.04
N LEU A 146 7.48 10.39 7.94
CA LEU A 146 8.36 11.43 8.45
C LEU A 146 8.56 11.31 9.97
N GLY A 147 7.53 10.98 10.74
CA GLY A 147 7.65 10.75 12.19
C GLY A 147 8.65 9.67 12.55
N GLN A 148 8.78 8.65 11.70
CA GLN A 148 9.75 7.59 11.91
C GLN A 148 11.20 8.03 11.64
N PHE A 149 11.40 8.96 10.71
CA PHE A 149 12.73 9.19 10.11
C PHE A 149 13.25 10.64 10.20
N GLU A 150 12.37 11.61 10.36
CA GLU A 150 12.61 13.05 10.44
C GLU A 150 11.53 13.75 11.32
N PRO A 151 11.52 13.52 12.65
CA PRO A 151 10.51 14.11 13.54
C PRO A 151 10.41 15.63 13.49
N LYS A 152 11.52 16.32 13.20
CA LYS A 152 11.56 17.79 13.06
C LYS A 152 10.66 18.30 11.94
N ALA A 153 10.63 17.62 10.79
CA ALA A 153 9.74 17.97 9.69
C ALA A 153 8.26 17.87 10.11
N VAL A 154 7.93 16.90 10.97
CA VAL A 154 6.58 16.74 11.53
C VAL A 154 6.23 17.86 12.52
N GLU A 155 7.17 18.31 13.35
CA GLU A 155 6.95 19.42 14.28
C GLU A 155 6.54 20.69 13.54
N GLU A 156 7.26 21.01 12.47
CA GLU A 156 7.06 22.21 11.64
C GLU A 156 5.79 22.15 10.79
N PHE A 157 5.33 20.95 10.40
CA PHE A 157 4.16 20.79 9.54
C PHE A 157 2.86 21.21 10.23
N GLN A 158 2.12 22.15 9.64
CA GLN A 158 0.83 22.60 10.17
C GLN A 158 -0.31 21.67 9.71
N VAL A 159 -0.85 20.87 10.62
CA VAL A 159 -2.02 20.03 10.36
C VAL A 159 -3.32 20.81 10.53
N ASN A 160 -4.33 20.47 9.74
CA ASN A 160 -5.70 20.94 9.96
C ASN A 160 -6.19 20.46 11.33
N LYS A 161 -6.37 21.39 12.27
CA LYS A 161 -6.80 21.09 13.65
C LYS A 161 -8.22 20.49 13.73
N ASN A 162 -9.01 20.69 12.68
CA ASN A 162 -10.37 20.17 12.57
C ASN A 162 -10.42 18.75 11.98
N ASP A 163 -9.28 18.19 11.56
CA ASP A 163 -9.17 16.80 11.11
C ASP A 163 -8.55 15.93 12.23
N PRO A 164 -9.37 15.14 12.95
CA PRO A 164 -8.89 14.29 14.03
C PRO A 164 -7.86 13.24 13.59
N MET A 165 -7.91 12.78 12.32
CA MET A 165 -6.98 11.79 11.78
C MET A 165 -5.60 12.40 11.61
N LEU A 166 -5.50 13.60 11.05
CA LEU A 166 -4.23 14.32 10.90
C LEU A 166 -3.64 14.74 12.25
N VAL A 167 -4.47 15.21 13.18
CA VAL A 167 -4.05 15.52 14.55
C VAL A 167 -3.48 14.29 15.25
N THR A 168 -4.17 13.15 15.15
CA THR A 168 -3.71 11.88 15.74
C THR A 168 -2.43 11.39 15.09
N ALA A 169 -2.33 11.46 13.75
CA ALA A 169 -1.14 11.04 13.03
C ALA A 169 0.09 11.88 13.39
N LYS A 170 -0.05 13.21 13.47
CA LYS A 170 1.03 14.09 13.94
C LYS A 170 1.46 13.75 15.36
N LYS A 171 0.51 13.50 16.26
CA LYS A 171 0.80 13.08 17.64
C LYS A 171 1.58 11.76 17.68
N LEU A 172 1.11 10.72 16.99
CA LEU A 172 1.77 9.40 16.94
C LEU A 172 3.18 9.47 16.33
N ALA A 173 3.34 10.28 15.28
CA ALA A 173 4.61 10.55 14.64
C ALA A 173 5.62 11.17 15.62
N LEU A 174 5.21 12.17 16.39
CA LEU A 174 6.06 12.83 17.39
C LEU A 174 6.36 11.94 18.61
N GLU A 175 5.45 11.03 18.98
CA GLU A 175 5.66 10.05 20.06
C GLU A 175 6.59 8.89 19.65
N GLY A 176 7.04 8.84 18.40
CA GLY A 176 7.86 7.74 17.88
C GLY A 176 7.11 6.42 17.79
N LYS A 177 5.78 6.46 17.68
CA LYS A 177 4.90 5.27 17.58
C LYS A 177 4.12 5.24 16.25
N PRO A 178 4.78 5.35 15.08
CA PRO A 178 4.09 5.43 13.80
C PRO A 178 3.26 4.18 13.47
N SER A 179 3.65 3.00 13.99
CA SER A 179 2.92 1.75 13.80
C SER A 179 1.63 1.63 14.64
N GLY A 180 1.48 2.43 15.70
CA GLY A 180 0.30 2.40 16.58
C GLY A 180 -1.00 2.80 15.87
N ILE A 181 -0.92 3.34 14.66
CA ILE A 181 -2.10 3.62 13.86
C ILE A 181 -2.78 2.36 13.31
N PHE A 182 -2.03 1.27 13.13
CA PHE A 182 -2.60 -0.01 12.67
C PHE A 182 -3.43 -0.71 13.75
N ASP A 183 -3.29 -0.29 15.01
CA ASP A 183 -4.09 -0.77 16.14
C ASP A 183 -5.40 0.03 16.29
N LEU A 184 -5.57 1.13 15.55
CA LEU A 184 -6.80 1.91 15.54
C LEU A 184 -7.77 1.35 14.49
N PRO A 185 -9.06 1.20 14.82
CA PRO A 185 -10.05 0.75 13.85
C PRO A 185 -10.15 1.75 12.70
N GLU A 186 -9.85 1.31 11.47
CA GLU A 186 -10.12 2.10 10.27
C GLU A 186 -11.64 2.31 10.14
N PRO A 187 -12.11 3.57 10.00
CA PRO A 187 -13.54 3.82 9.87
C PRO A 187 -14.17 3.07 8.68
N LYS A 188 -15.38 2.53 8.87
CA LYS A 188 -16.04 1.61 7.92
C LYS A 188 -16.16 2.16 6.48
N ILE A 189 -16.49 3.44 6.35
CA ILE A 189 -16.59 4.20 5.09
C ILE A 189 -15.27 4.17 4.30
N ILE A 190 -14.14 4.05 4.99
CA ILE A 190 -12.79 4.04 4.40
C ILE A 190 -12.54 2.71 3.71
N ARG A 191 -12.86 1.62 4.40
CA ARG A 191 -12.78 0.27 3.84
C ARG A 191 -13.69 0.12 2.63
N GLU A 192 -14.87 0.72 2.69
CA GLU A 192 -15.90 0.63 1.65
C GLU A 192 -15.60 1.50 0.42
N ASN A 193 -14.96 2.67 0.56
CA ASN A 193 -14.73 3.55 -0.59
C ASN A 193 -13.35 3.41 -1.23
N TYR A 194 -12.35 2.91 -0.51
CA TYR A 194 -10.95 2.88 -1.00
C TYR A 194 -10.34 1.47 -1.04
N TYR A 195 -10.90 0.50 -0.31
CA TYR A 195 -10.32 -0.84 -0.16
C TYR A 195 -11.24 -1.99 -0.56
N SER A 196 -12.52 -1.71 -0.84
CA SER A 196 -13.55 -2.73 -1.09
C SER A 196 -13.54 -3.26 -2.52
N GLY A 197 -12.94 -2.53 -3.47
CA GLY A 197 -13.11 -2.82 -4.89
C GLY A 197 -14.56 -2.71 -5.37
N GLN A 198 -15.48 -2.14 -4.57
CA GLN A 198 -16.84 -1.86 -5.01
C GLN A 198 -16.81 -0.63 -5.93
N ALA A 199 -17.40 -0.77 -7.11
CA ALA A 199 -17.62 0.36 -7.98
C ALA A 199 -18.52 1.38 -7.25
N PRO A 200 -18.41 2.70 -7.56
CA PRO A 200 -19.23 3.74 -6.95
C PRO A 200 -20.76 3.53 -7.07
N ASN A 201 -21.20 2.55 -7.87
CA ASN A 201 -22.61 2.25 -8.15
C ASN A 201 -23.15 0.98 -7.45
N ASP A 202 -22.36 0.29 -6.64
CA ASP A 202 -22.83 -0.92 -5.92
C ASP A 202 -23.59 -0.61 -4.62
N SER A 203 -23.78 0.65 -4.25
CA SER A 203 -24.54 1.05 -3.05
C SER A 203 -26.05 1.12 -3.24
N ASP A 204 -26.57 0.95 -4.46
CA ASP A 204 -28.00 1.05 -4.76
C ASP A 204 -28.58 -0.27 -5.30
N GLN A 205 -28.40 -1.36 -4.56
CA GLN A 205 -29.33 -2.48 -4.64
C GLN A 205 -29.92 -2.77 -3.25
N GLU A 206 -31.11 -2.19 -3.09
CA GLU A 206 -32.11 -2.40 -2.05
C GLU A 206 -32.21 -3.87 -1.62
N ALA A 207 -32.31 -4.08 -0.30
CA ALA A 207 -32.93 -5.27 0.24
C ALA A 207 -33.94 -4.83 1.30
N TYR A 208 -35.21 -4.89 0.89
CA TYR A 208 -36.40 -4.96 1.73
C TYR A 208 -36.31 -6.02 2.82
#